data_AF-A0A522CHA1-F1
#
_entry.id   AF-A0A522CHA1-F1
#
_cell.length_a   1.000
_cell.length_b   1.000
_cell.length_c   1.000
_cell.angle_alpha   90.00
_cell.angle_beta   90.00
_cell.angle_gamma   90.00
#
_symmetry.space_group_name_H-M   'P 1'
#
loop_
_entity.id
_entity.type
_entity.pdbx_description
1 polymer ?
#
loop_
_entity_poly.entity_id
_entity_poly.type
_entity_poly.pdbx_seq_one_letter_code
_entity_poly.pdbx_strand_id
1 'polypeptide(L)'
;MSVTDRPIWRTPLAVAIVAWMVMALSVTLAAARLMEVTPEGSAPIVIAAIYIVPPPLLLGWSFWAMLREPVTGWLAPTVLMTFVGGFVPLFQPLFQTGVRLNFEQRRPAYEAIVADAQAGRLVGVGNPQGWVTGERGDIRFRYRPADPGFIDFVWTRAYGFRAGVLYDDTPCVARKGYTCLSRGDPLDARYSYYARVF
;
A
#
# COMPACT_ATOMS: atom_id res chain seq x y z
N MET A 1 36.29 -32.62 12.37
CA MET A 1 35.39 -31.50 12.04
C MET A 1 33.97 -31.96 12.29
N SER A 2 33.40 -31.57 13.43
CA SER A 2 32.03 -31.91 13.79
C SER A 2 31.05 -31.05 13.00
N VAL A 3 29.86 -31.60 12.75
CA VAL A 3 28.75 -30.99 12.02
C VAL A 3 28.19 -29.71 12.70
N THR A 4 28.72 -29.35 13.87
CA THR A 4 28.30 -28.24 14.74
C THR A 4 28.87 -26.85 14.40
N ASP A 5 29.82 -26.70 13.48
CA ASP A 5 30.42 -25.39 13.13
C ASP A 5 29.75 -24.70 11.94
N ARG A 6 28.43 -24.85 11.76
CA ARG A 6 27.72 -24.04 10.74
C ARG A 6 27.27 -22.75 11.39
N PRO A 7 27.82 -21.58 10.99
CA PRO A 7 27.36 -20.32 11.53
C PRO A 7 25.87 -20.12 11.23
N ILE A 8 25.13 -19.51 12.17
CA ILE A 8 23.66 -19.43 12.14
C ILE A 8 23.09 -18.82 10.85
N TRP A 9 23.85 -17.94 10.17
CA TRP A 9 23.51 -17.36 8.86
C TRP A 9 23.47 -18.38 7.70
N ARG A 10 23.89 -19.62 7.91
CA ARG A 10 23.75 -20.73 6.94
C ARG A 10 22.64 -21.72 7.32
N THR A 11 21.77 -21.36 8.26
CA THR A 11 20.63 -22.20 8.68
C THR A 11 19.37 -21.89 7.88
N PRO A 12 18.45 -22.86 7.70
CA PRO A 12 17.14 -22.60 7.09
C PRO A 12 16.34 -21.50 7.79
N LEU A 13 16.49 -21.37 9.11
CA LEU A 13 15.86 -20.32 9.91
C LEU A 13 16.35 -18.92 9.50
N ALA A 14 17.66 -18.72 9.38
CA ALA A 14 18.19 -17.42 8.97
C ALA A 14 17.72 -17.02 7.56
N VAL A 15 17.67 -17.98 6.64
CA VAL A 15 17.13 -17.76 5.29
C VAL A 15 15.65 -17.37 5.35
N ALA A 16 14.84 -18.08 6.14
CA ALA A 16 13.42 -17.78 6.31
C ALA A 16 13.18 -16.38 6.90
N ILE A 17 13.97 -15.98 7.90
CA ILE A 17 13.90 -14.65 8.51
C ILE A 17 14.22 -13.58 7.46
N VAL A 18 15.35 -13.69 6.75
CA VAL A 18 15.75 -12.69 5.75
C VAL A 18 14.75 -12.63 4.59
N ALA A 19 14.29 -13.77 4.10
CA ALA A 19 13.29 -13.84 3.04
C ALA A 19 11.99 -13.14 3.45
N TRP A 20 11.53 -13.37 4.69
CA TRP A 20 10.36 -12.69 5.21
C TRP A 20 10.57 -11.18 5.37
N MET A 21 11.72 -10.74 5.88
CA MET A 21 12.04 -9.30 6.02
C MET A 21 12.02 -8.59 4.67
N VAL A 22 12.68 -9.17 3.66
CA VAL A 22 12.70 -8.63 2.29
C VAL A 22 11.29 -8.60 1.71
N MET A 23 10.52 -9.66 1.92
CA MET A 23 9.13 -9.73 1.47
C MET A 23 8.27 -8.65 2.12
N ALA A 24 8.34 -8.47 3.44
CA ALA A 24 7.57 -7.46 4.18
C ALA A 24 7.86 -6.04 3.68
N LEU A 25 9.14 -5.70 3.49
CA LEU A 25 9.54 -4.41 2.92
C LEU A 25 9.03 -4.23 1.49
N SER A 26 9.24 -5.24 0.64
CA SER A 26 8.84 -5.18 -0.78
C SER A 26 7.33 -5.04 -0.94
N VAL A 27 6.55 -5.78 -0.15
CA VAL A 27 5.08 -5.72 -0.17
C VAL A 27 4.59 -4.38 0.35
N THR A 28 5.24 -3.79 1.35
CA THR A 28 4.88 -2.46 1.86
C THR A 28 5.09 -1.39 0.79
N LEU A 29 6.22 -1.44 0.08
CA LEU A 29 6.50 -0.55 -1.05
C LEU A 29 5.56 -0.78 -2.23
N ALA A 30 5.22 -2.04 -2.51
CA ALA A 30 4.30 -2.41 -3.59
C ALA A 30 2.82 -2.32 -3.20
N ALA A 31 2.48 -1.89 -1.98
CA ALA A 31 1.13 -1.99 -1.45
C ALA A 31 0.09 -1.26 -2.30
N ALA A 32 0.44 -0.06 -2.81
CA ALA A 32 -0.40 0.70 -3.73
C ALA A 32 -0.75 -0.10 -5.00
N ARG A 33 0.25 -0.72 -5.62
CA ARG A 33 0.03 -1.56 -6.80
C ARG A 33 -0.73 -2.84 -6.47
N LEU A 34 -0.42 -3.47 -5.34
CA LEU A 34 -1.14 -4.65 -4.87
C LEU A 34 -2.63 -4.35 -4.65
N MET A 35 -2.98 -3.18 -4.11
CA MET A 35 -4.37 -2.78 -3.95
C MET A 35 -5.12 -2.68 -5.29
N GLU A 36 -4.44 -2.30 -6.37
CA GLU A 36 -5.06 -2.24 -7.71
C GLU A 36 -5.38 -3.62 -8.30
N VAL A 37 -4.52 -4.62 -8.06
CA VAL A 37 -4.59 -5.94 -8.74
C VAL A 37 -5.17 -7.05 -7.86
N THR A 38 -5.16 -6.87 -6.54
CA THR A 38 -5.60 -7.91 -5.60
C THR A 38 -7.12 -7.97 -5.60
N PRO A 39 -7.73 -9.14 -5.87
CA PRO A 39 -9.17 -9.32 -5.75
C PRO A 39 -9.63 -8.91 -4.35
N GLU A 40 -10.75 -8.19 -4.28
CA GLU A 40 -11.26 -7.60 -3.04
C GLU A 40 -11.29 -8.62 -1.91
N GLY A 41 -11.76 -9.85 -2.19
CA GLY A 41 -11.87 -10.94 -1.24
C GLY A 41 -10.57 -11.48 -0.62
N SER A 42 -9.43 -11.19 -1.24
CA SER A 42 -8.14 -11.81 -0.88
C SER A 42 -7.23 -10.90 -0.07
N ALA A 43 -7.48 -9.59 -0.03
CA ALA A 43 -6.61 -8.63 0.65
C ALA A 43 -6.37 -8.94 2.14
N PRO A 44 -7.39 -9.30 2.96
CA PRO A 44 -7.17 -9.67 4.36
C PRO A 44 -6.29 -10.91 4.51
N ILE A 45 -6.45 -11.89 3.62
CA ILE A 45 -5.67 -13.13 3.61
C ILE A 45 -4.20 -12.81 3.30
N VAL A 46 -3.95 -11.97 2.29
CA VAL A 46 -2.60 -11.54 1.91
C VAL A 46 -1.92 -10.77 3.05
N ILE A 47 -2.63 -9.82 3.69
CA ILE A 47 -2.13 -9.08 4.84
C ILE A 47 -1.78 -10.03 5.99
N ALA A 48 -2.69 -10.95 6.34
CA ALA A 48 -2.47 -11.89 7.41
C ALA A 48 -1.26 -12.82 7.12
N ALA A 49 -1.17 -13.34 5.90
CA ALA A 49 -0.12 -14.25 5.47
C ALA A 49 1.28 -13.61 5.47
N ILE A 50 1.38 -12.29 5.37
CA ILE A 50 2.67 -11.58 5.29
C ILE A 50 3.03 -10.94 6.63
N TYR A 51 2.09 -10.26 7.29
CA TYR A 51 2.40 -9.41 8.44
C TYR A 51 1.96 -9.99 9.79
N ILE A 52 1.02 -10.93 9.81
CA ILE A 52 0.44 -11.44 11.07
C ILE A 52 0.96 -12.83 11.39
N VAL A 53 0.93 -13.75 10.43
CA VAL A 53 1.25 -15.16 10.63
C VAL A 53 2.77 -15.43 10.70
N PRO A 54 3.61 -14.87 9.81
CA PRO A 54 5.03 -15.20 9.83
C PRO A 54 5.79 -14.73 11.09
N PRO A 55 5.59 -13.51 11.65
CA PRO A 55 6.32 -13.09 12.84
C PRO A 55 6.22 -14.05 14.04
N PRO A 56 5.03 -14.49 14.50
CA PRO A 56 4.93 -15.42 15.63
C PRO A 56 5.50 -16.80 15.32
N LEU A 57 5.35 -17.31 14.09
CA LEU A 57 5.93 -18.59 13.68
C LEU A 57 7.46 -18.54 13.67
N LEU A 58 8.03 -17.50 13.06
CA LEU A 58 9.48 -17.29 13.01
C LEU A 58 10.03 -17.04 14.41
N LEU A 59 9.29 -16.33 15.28
CA LEU A 59 9.69 -16.09 16.66
C LEU A 59 9.71 -17.38 17.48
N GLY A 60 8.67 -18.21 17.36
CA GLY A 60 8.62 -19.53 17.99
C GLY A 60 9.79 -20.43 17.56
N TRP A 61 10.09 -20.47 16.25
CA TRP A 61 11.24 -21.23 15.74
C TRP A 61 12.57 -20.63 16.22
N SER A 62 12.67 -19.31 16.28
CA SER A 62 13.86 -18.59 16.77
C SER A 62 14.15 -18.89 18.24
N PHE A 63 13.13 -18.88 19.11
CA PHE A 63 13.29 -19.25 20.51
C PHE A 63 13.67 -20.72 20.68
N TRP A 64 13.05 -21.61 19.91
CA TRP A 64 13.41 -23.02 19.94
C TRP A 64 14.87 -23.26 19.53
N ALA A 65 15.37 -22.55 18.51
CA ALA A 65 16.77 -22.62 18.09
C ALA A 65 17.71 -22.10 19.20
N MET A 66 17.36 -21.00 19.85
CA MET A 66 18.08 -20.47 21.01
C MET A 66 18.16 -21.47 22.16
N LEU A 67 17.09 -22.21 22.46
CA LEU A 67 17.08 -23.23 23.51
C LEU A 67 17.98 -24.43 23.18
N ARG A 68 18.15 -24.76 21.89
CA ARG A 68 19.04 -25.85 21.45
C ARG A 68 20.50 -25.45 21.41
N GLU A 69 20.80 -24.23 20.99
CA GLU A 69 22.16 -23.71 20.81
C GLU A 69 22.29 -22.32 21.43
N PRO A 70 22.43 -22.21 22.77
CA PRO A 70 22.33 -20.92 23.47
C PRO A 70 23.46 -19.94 23.14
N VAL A 71 24.62 -20.42 22.66
CA VAL A 71 25.80 -19.59 22.36
C VAL A 71 25.59 -18.71 21.12
N THR A 72 24.88 -19.20 20.11
CA THR A 72 24.69 -18.52 18.81
C THR A 72 23.21 -18.33 18.46
N GLY A 73 22.33 -19.17 18.99
CA GLY A 73 20.90 -19.19 18.71
C GLY A 73 20.14 -17.94 19.15
N TRP A 74 20.69 -17.16 20.09
CA TRP A 74 20.10 -15.89 20.54
C TRP A 74 20.04 -14.84 19.42
N LEU A 75 20.88 -14.95 18.39
CA LEU A 75 20.93 -13.98 17.29
C LEU A 75 19.62 -13.95 16.50
N ALA A 76 18.99 -15.10 16.24
CA ALA A 76 17.76 -15.18 15.46
C ALA A 76 16.59 -14.40 16.07
N PRO A 77 16.20 -14.61 17.34
CA PRO A 77 15.12 -13.83 17.95
C PRO A 77 15.51 -12.36 18.12
N THR A 78 16.77 -12.02 18.40
CA THR A 78 17.21 -10.62 18.46
C THR A 78 17.02 -9.91 17.12
N VAL A 79 17.51 -10.48 16.01
CA VAL A 79 17.37 -9.89 14.67
C VAL A 79 15.91 -9.72 14.29
N LEU A 80 15.08 -10.75 14.53
CA LEU A 80 13.65 -10.69 14.23
C LEU A 80 12.95 -9.59 15.04
N MET A 81 13.20 -9.51 16.35
CA MET A 81 12.57 -8.51 17.21
C MET A 81 13.06 -7.10 16.90
N THR A 82 14.35 -6.91 16.61
CA THR A 82 14.90 -5.61 16.17
C THR A 82 14.25 -5.18 14.87
N PHE A 83 14.09 -6.08 13.90
CA PHE A 83 13.41 -5.75 12.64
C PHE A 83 11.95 -5.38 12.86
N VAL A 84 11.18 -6.19 13.61
CA VAL A 84 9.77 -5.87 13.91
C VAL A 84 9.66 -4.52 14.62
N GLY A 85 10.50 -4.28 15.63
CA GLY A 85 10.54 -3.03 16.38
C GLY A 85 10.90 -1.81 15.51
N GLY A 86 11.79 -1.97 14.52
CA GLY A 86 12.12 -0.91 13.57
C GLY A 86 11.09 -0.76 12.42
N PHE A 87 10.48 -1.86 12.00
CA PHE A 87 9.56 -1.90 10.87
C PHE A 87 8.23 -1.20 11.19
N VAL A 88 7.69 -1.40 12.39
CA VAL A 88 6.41 -0.78 12.81
C VAL A 88 6.42 0.76 12.65
N PRO A 89 7.40 1.52 13.20
CA PRO A 89 7.45 2.97 13.00
C PRO A 89 7.82 3.37 11.56
N LEU A 90 8.55 2.51 10.83
CA LEU A 90 8.89 2.75 9.43
C LEU A 90 7.76 2.38 8.45
N PHE A 91 6.72 1.69 8.91
CA PHE A 91 5.66 1.20 8.04
C PHE A 91 4.98 2.33 7.28
N GLN A 92 4.57 3.40 7.99
CA GLN A 92 3.91 4.55 7.37
C GLN A 92 4.79 5.26 6.32
N PRO A 93 6.04 5.66 6.61
CA PRO A 93 6.87 6.29 5.59
C PRO A 93 7.22 5.37 4.42
N LEU A 94 7.41 4.06 4.66
CA LEU A 94 7.60 3.08 3.58
C LEU A 94 6.36 2.96 2.70
N PHE A 95 5.18 2.89 3.31
CA PHE A 95 3.92 2.83 2.58
C PHE A 95 3.68 4.10 1.77
N GLN A 96 3.90 5.29 2.34
CA GLN A 96 3.80 6.57 1.64
C GLN A 96 4.78 6.65 0.46
N THR A 97 6.00 6.12 0.62
CA THR A 97 6.97 6.00 -0.47
C THR A 97 6.41 5.11 -1.59
N GLY A 98 5.82 3.97 -1.26
CA GLY A 98 5.16 3.08 -2.22
C GLY A 98 4.00 3.74 -2.97
N VAL A 99 3.17 4.51 -2.25
CA VAL A 99 2.09 5.32 -2.85
C VAL A 99 2.65 6.30 -3.86
N ARG A 100 3.73 7.01 -3.52
CA ARG A 100 4.37 7.99 -4.40
C ARG A 100 4.97 7.33 -5.64
N LEU A 101 5.67 6.21 -5.48
CA LEU A 101 6.22 5.45 -6.61
C LEU A 101 5.12 4.98 -7.57
N ASN A 102 4.02 4.46 -7.03
CA ASN A 102 2.87 4.05 -7.85
C ASN A 102 2.23 5.25 -8.56
N PHE A 103 2.07 6.39 -7.87
CA PHE A 103 1.57 7.62 -8.47
C PHE A 103 2.47 8.10 -9.61
N GLU A 104 3.78 8.20 -9.39
CA GLU A 104 4.73 8.66 -10.41
C GLU A 104 4.71 7.75 -11.65
N GLN A 105 4.58 6.44 -11.46
CA GLN A 105 4.41 5.47 -12.54
C GLN A 105 3.09 5.68 -13.32
N ARG A 106 2.01 6.04 -12.63
CA ARG A 106 0.66 6.19 -13.21
C ARG A 106 0.35 7.59 -13.72
N ARG A 107 1.13 8.58 -13.32
CA ARG A 107 0.91 10.00 -13.59
C ARG A 107 0.60 10.30 -15.06
N PRO A 108 1.35 9.79 -16.06
CA PRO A 108 1.05 10.09 -17.46
C PRO A 108 -0.36 9.63 -17.88
N ALA A 109 -0.81 8.49 -17.36
CA ALA A 109 -2.13 7.97 -17.66
C ALA A 109 -3.23 8.74 -16.93
N TYR A 110 -2.99 9.17 -15.69
CA TYR A 110 -3.91 10.05 -14.96
C TYR A 110 -4.06 11.40 -15.66
N GLU A 111 -2.97 12.02 -16.09
CA GLU A 111 -2.98 13.28 -16.83
C GLU A 111 -3.73 13.15 -18.17
N ALA A 112 -3.55 12.03 -18.89
CA ALA A 112 -4.30 11.76 -20.12
C ALA A 112 -5.81 11.60 -19.87
N ILE A 113 -6.21 10.94 -18.77
CA ILE A 113 -7.62 10.83 -18.38
C ILE A 113 -8.18 12.19 -17.98
N VAL A 114 -7.43 13.01 -17.25
CA VAL A 114 -7.82 14.39 -16.91
C VAL A 114 -8.06 15.22 -18.16
N ALA A 115 -7.12 15.18 -19.12
CA ALA A 115 -7.26 15.92 -20.38
C ALA A 115 -8.48 15.46 -21.20
N ASP A 116 -8.77 14.15 -21.22
CA ASP A 116 -9.95 13.62 -21.88
C ASP A 116 -11.25 13.98 -21.16
N ALA A 117 -11.25 14.05 -19.82
CA ALA A 117 -12.41 14.49 -19.04
C ALA A 117 -12.75 15.95 -19.35
N GLN A 118 -11.73 16.81 -19.34
CA GLN A 118 -11.87 18.24 -19.64
C GLN A 118 -12.33 18.49 -21.07
N ALA A 119 -11.93 17.63 -22.01
CA ALA A 119 -12.38 17.69 -23.39
C ALA A 119 -13.74 17.01 -23.63
N GLY A 120 -14.38 16.45 -22.61
CA GLY A 120 -15.67 15.75 -22.74
C GLY A 120 -15.58 14.44 -23.55
N ARG A 121 -14.40 13.84 -23.66
CA ARG A 121 -14.15 12.63 -24.46
C ARG A 121 -14.27 11.33 -23.68
N LEU A 122 -14.31 11.39 -22.35
CA LEU A 122 -14.45 10.18 -21.53
C LEU A 122 -15.82 9.55 -21.72
N VAL A 123 -15.82 8.22 -21.86
CA VAL A 123 -17.01 7.38 -21.93
C VAL A 123 -17.09 6.57 -20.64
N GLY A 124 -18.29 6.42 -20.09
CA GLY A 124 -18.51 5.61 -18.91
C GLY A 124 -19.99 5.43 -18.60
N VAL A 125 -20.26 4.71 -17.51
CA VAL A 125 -21.61 4.44 -17.03
C VAL A 125 -21.96 5.50 -15.98
N GLY A 126 -23.02 6.27 -16.25
CA GLY A 126 -23.57 7.24 -15.32
C GLY A 126 -24.36 6.57 -14.20
N ASN A 127 -24.27 7.11 -12.99
CA ASN A 127 -25.15 6.76 -11.88
C ASN A 127 -26.16 7.88 -11.58
N PRO A 128 -27.25 7.60 -10.82
CA PRO A 128 -28.26 8.61 -10.47
C PRO A 128 -27.70 9.81 -9.70
N GLN A 129 -26.52 9.68 -9.08
CA GLN A 129 -25.84 10.73 -8.33
C GLN A 129 -24.94 11.61 -9.22
N GLY A 130 -25.03 11.48 -10.55
CA GLY A 130 -24.32 12.28 -11.53
C GLY A 130 -22.84 11.93 -11.70
N TRP A 131 -22.39 10.81 -11.13
CA TRP A 131 -21.04 10.30 -11.38
C TRP A 131 -21.03 9.41 -12.61
N VAL A 132 -20.01 9.58 -13.43
CA VAL A 132 -19.68 8.66 -14.51
C VAL A 132 -18.49 7.82 -14.06
N THR A 133 -18.66 6.50 -14.03
CA THR A 133 -17.59 5.54 -13.77
C THR A 133 -17.10 4.94 -15.07
N GLY A 134 -15.79 4.85 -15.25
CA GLY A 134 -15.17 4.28 -16.42
C GLY A 134 -13.86 3.58 -16.11
N GLU A 135 -13.34 2.89 -17.12
CA GLU A 135 -12.05 2.24 -17.08
C GLU A 135 -11.27 2.56 -18.36
N ARG A 136 -9.99 2.86 -18.22
CA ARG A 136 -9.07 3.06 -19.35
C ARG A 136 -7.79 2.31 -19.10
N GLY A 137 -7.52 1.29 -19.93
CA GLY A 137 -6.47 0.33 -19.63
C GLY A 137 -6.82 -0.40 -18.34
N ASP A 138 -5.95 -0.34 -17.35
CA ASP A 138 -6.14 -0.91 -16.00
C ASP A 138 -6.46 0.15 -14.93
N ILE A 139 -6.81 1.37 -15.35
CA ILE A 139 -7.12 2.48 -14.44
C ILE A 139 -8.64 2.66 -14.37
N ARG A 140 -9.18 2.39 -13.19
CA ARG A 140 -10.57 2.69 -12.84
C ARG A 140 -10.68 4.12 -12.36
N PHE A 141 -11.61 4.86 -12.94
CA PHE A 141 -11.84 6.26 -12.58
C PHE A 141 -13.33 6.56 -12.43
N ARG A 142 -13.63 7.63 -11.71
CA ARG A 142 -14.94 8.26 -11.70
C ARG A 142 -14.81 9.77 -11.74
N TYR A 143 -15.71 10.42 -12.45
CA TYR A 143 -15.75 11.87 -12.57
C TYR A 143 -17.19 12.36 -12.65
N ARG A 144 -17.39 13.68 -12.56
CA ARG A 144 -18.69 14.31 -12.80
C ARG A 144 -18.60 15.13 -14.09
N PRO A 145 -19.45 14.90 -15.10
CA PRO A 145 -19.44 15.73 -16.31
C PRO A 145 -19.71 17.21 -16.02
N ALA A 146 -20.49 17.51 -14.98
CA ALA A 146 -20.76 18.87 -14.52
C ALA A 146 -19.56 19.53 -13.81
N ASP A 147 -18.55 18.74 -13.42
CA ASP A 147 -17.35 19.18 -12.71
C ASP A 147 -16.14 18.37 -13.19
N PRO A 148 -15.66 18.62 -14.43
CA PRO A 148 -14.58 17.85 -15.04
C PRO A 148 -13.22 18.09 -14.36
N GLY A 149 -13.14 19.09 -13.47
CA GLY A 149 -12.00 19.38 -12.62
C GLY A 149 -11.82 18.40 -11.46
N PHE A 150 -12.81 17.54 -11.21
CA PHE A 150 -12.81 16.54 -10.14
C PHE A 150 -12.83 15.11 -10.71
N ILE A 151 -11.73 14.37 -10.50
CA ILE A 151 -11.59 12.99 -10.96
C ILE A 151 -10.99 12.13 -9.86
N ASP A 152 -11.65 11.01 -9.57
CA ASP A 152 -11.21 10.05 -8.56
C ASP A 152 -10.78 8.74 -9.22
N PHE A 153 -9.49 8.46 -9.12
CA PHE A 153 -8.83 7.24 -9.56
C PHE A 153 -8.86 6.21 -8.43
N VAL A 154 -9.61 5.13 -8.64
CA VAL A 154 -9.91 4.15 -7.60
C VAL A 154 -8.92 2.99 -7.68
N TRP A 155 -8.11 2.82 -6.65
CA TRP A 155 -7.20 1.68 -6.53
C TRP A 155 -7.89 0.47 -5.91
N THR A 156 -8.64 0.69 -4.82
CA THR A 156 -9.43 -0.38 -4.20
C THR A 156 -10.66 0.17 -3.49
N ARG A 157 -11.71 -0.66 -3.44
CA ARG A 157 -12.93 -0.44 -2.67
C ARG A 157 -13.39 -1.77 -2.11
N ALA A 158 -12.76 -2.24 -1.06
CA ALA A 158 -13.04 -3.54 -0.45
C ALA A 158 -13.20 -3.40 1.06
N TYR A 159 -14.11 -4.16 1.67
CA TYR A 159 -14.21 -4.32 3.13
C TYR A 159 -14.28 -3.02 3.95
N GLY A 160 -15.09 -2.06 3.51
CA GLY A 160 -15.17 -0.76 4.19
C GLY A 160 -13.88 0.05 4.05
N PHE A 161 -12.94 -0.32 3.18
CA PHE A 161 -11.72 0.41 2.90
C PHE A 161 -11.68 0.92 1.46
N ARG A 162 -11.36 2.19 1.30
CA ARG A 162 -11.23 2.85 0.01
C ARG A 162 -9.88 3.52 -0.09
N ALA A 163 -9.14 3.21 -1.15
CA ALA A 163 -7.93 3.93 -1.46
C ALA A 163 -7.85 4.31 -2.94
N GLY A 164 -7.18 5.43 -3.20
CA GLY A 164 -7.03 5.96 -4.54
C GLY A 164 -6.33 7.31 -4.56
N VAL A 165 -6.33 7.90 -5.74
CA VAL A 165 -5.82 9.24 -6.00
C VAL A 165 -6.96 10.12 -6.46
N LEU A 166 -7.05 11.30 -5.89
CA LEU A 166 -7.99 12.33 -6.30
C LEU A 166 -7.24 13.41 -7.07
N TYR A 167 -7.72 13.74 -8.26
CA TYR A 167 -7.39 14.97 -8.96
C TYR A 167 -8.45 16.03 -8.66
N ASP A 168 -8.00 17.22 -8.28
CA ASP A 168 -8.86 18.36 -8.01
C ASP A 168 -8.15 19.65 -8.49
N ASP A 169 -8.73 20.32 -9.48
CA ASP A 169 -8.20 21.59 -10.01
C ASP A 169 -8.70 22.82 -9.23
N THR A 170 -9.60 22.63 -8.27
CA THR A 170 -10.11 23.73 -7.46
C THR A 170 -9.10 24.09 -6.37
N PRO A 171 -8.67 25.37 -6.29
CA PRO A 171 -7.85 25.81 -5.16
C PRO A 171 -8.65 25.61 -3.88
N CYS A 172 -8.05 24.98 -2.88
CA CYS A 172 -8.73 24.76 -1.59
C CYS A 172 -8.85 26.09 -0.86
N VAL A 173 -9.94 26.81 -1.11
CA VAL A 173 -10.23 28.09 -0.43
C VAL A 173 -11.15 27.80 0.75
N ALA A 174 -10.60 27.82 1.96
CA ALA A 174 -11.39 27.80 3.17
C ALA A 174 -12.30 29.05 3.21
N ARG A 175 -13.63 28.87 3.30
CA ARG A 175 -14.61 29.94 3.45
C ARG A 175 -15.34 29.77 4.78
N LYS A 176 -15.95 30.84 5.32
CA LYS A 176 -16.75 30.76 6.55
C LYS A 176 -17.88 29.73 6.36
N GLY A 177 -17.86 28.64 7.13
CA GLY A 177 -18.81 27.52 7.00
C GLY A 177 -18.38 26.40 6.04
N TYR A 178 -17.23 26.53 5.36
CA TYR A 178 -16.66 25.51 4.48
C TYR A 178 -15.27 25.11 4.97
N THR A 179 -15.15 23.92 5.54
CA THR A 179 -13.86 23.30 5.79
C THR A 179 -13.35 22.69 4.48
N CYS A 180 -12.09 22.99 4.14
CA CYS A 180 -11.30 22.14 3.28
C CYS A 180 -11.23 20.75 3.95
N LEU A 181 -12.22 19.90 3.68
CA LEU A 181 -12.19 18.50 4.10
C LEU A 181 -10.89 17.93 3.56
N SER A 182 -9.96 17.62 4.46
CA SER A 182 -8.62 17.11 4.13
C SER A 182 -8.74 16.10 3.00
N ARG A 183 -8.24 16.46 1.81
CA ARG A 183 -8.36 15.69 0.57
C ARG A 183 -7.45 14.44 0.57
N GLY A 184 -6.93 14.08 1.74
CA GLY A 184 -5.86 13.10 1.90
C GLY A 184 -4.49 13.76 1.86
N ASP A 185 -3.42 12.97 1.83
CA ASP A 185 -2.05 13.48 1.81
C ASP A 185 -1.69 14.00 0.40
N PRO A 186 -1.05 15.18 0.29
CA PRO A 186 -0.68 15.73 -1.01
C PRO A 186 0.38 14.86 -1.70
N LEU A 187 0.16 14.56 -2.99
CA LEU A 187 1.13 13.89 -3.86
C LEU A 187 1.80 14.89 -4.82
N ASP A 188 1.01 15.79 -5.38
CA ASP A 188 1.42 16.92 -6.22
C ASP A 188 0.37 18.03 -6.07
N ALA A 189 0.64 19.24 -6.56
CA ALA A 189 -0.19 20.44 -6.36
C ALA A 189 -1.70 20.24 -6.63
N ARG A 190 -2.07 19.29 -7.52
CA ARG A 190 -3.46 18.96 -7.88
C ARG A 190 -3.89 17.53 -7.54
N TYR A 191 -2.99 16.71 -7.00
CA TYR A 191 -3.24 15.30 -6.72
C TYR A 191 -3.10 15.01 -5.23
N SER A 192 -4.10 14.34 -4.66
CA SER A 192 -4.06 13.89 -3.28
C SER A 192 -4.32 12.39 -3.18
N TYR A 193 -3.59 11.73 -2.30
CA TYR A 193 -3.79 10.33 -1.97
C TYR A 193 -4.77 10.19 -0.82
N TYR A 194 -5.73 9.29 -0.93
CA TYR A 194 -6.59 8.94 0.19
C TYR A 194 -6.55 7.44 0.49
N ALA A 195 -6.58 7.09 1.77
CA ALA A 195 -6.92 5.78 2.30
C ALA A 195 -7.87 5.98 3.47
N ARG A 196 -9.11 5.50 3.33
CA ARG A 196 -10.17 5.72 4.33
C ARG A 196 -10.90 4.43 4.61
N VAL A 197 -11.16 4.20 5.89
CA VAL A 197 -12.15 3.23 6.35
C VAL A 197 -13.50 3.95 6.42
N PHE A 198 -14.58 3.30 6.00
CA PHE A 198 -15.94 3.83 5.93
C PHE A 198 -16.97 2.79 6.39
#